data_AF-A0A349H6V8-F1
#
_entry.id   AF-A0A349H6V8-F1
#
_cell.length_a   1.000
_cell.length_b   1.000
_cell.length_c   1.000
_cell.angle_alpha   90.00
_cell.angle_beta   90.00
_cell.angle_gamma   90.00
#
_symmetry.space_group_name_H-M   'P 1'
#
loop_
_entity.id
_entity.type
_entity.pdbx_description
1 polymer ?
#
loop_
_entity_poly.entity_id
_entity_poly.type
_entity_poly.pdbx_seq_one_letter_code
_entity_poly.pdbx_strand_id
1 'polypeptide(L)'
;MSKFIIAGIMFMTVPFATFAQTSATTAVPTIDTTVVKSGLLPGDLLYFLDRWAEALNMAITINSEKKARKHLEYALERVAEVDEVLKKPTAKLEHVEKAKSNFEERVAKAASIVNEEKNKGADVAILARELDDKLDDAKETIRKALKKHEYASSVAESEIREKLATLSVEDSQFKGLTQALESITKEKSDTKKELDDLDADMDDEQEFFEEAMGKELSAQKHMEQNENRIRENAIRDMEMSEIDIDGMDIDGDDVDDLEDMIKRGERMMDDLNI
;
A
#
# COMPACT_ATOMS: atom_id res chain seq x y z
N MET A 1 -11.97 -8.22 88.97
CA MET A 1 -11.64 -9.66 89.01
C MET A 1 -12.58 -10.38 88.06
N SER A 2 -12.01 -11.09 87.08
CA SER A 2 -12.43 -12.35 86.44
C SER A 2 -13.94 -12.61 86.25
N LYS A 3 -14.49 -12.99 85.08
CA LYS A 3 -14.12 -14.08 84.15
C LYS A 3 -14.97 -13.98 82.85
N PHE A 4 -14.34 -14.34 81.73
CA PHE A 4 -14.78 -15.08 80.51
C PHE A 4 -16.27 -15.08 80.10
N ILE A 5 -16.62 -15.08 78.79
CA ILE A 5 -16.97 -16.31 78.02
C ILE A 5 -17.44 -16.00 76.57
N ILE A 6 -16.92 -16.79 75.60
CA ILE A 6 -17.52 -17.34 74.33
C ILE A 6 -17.90 -16.35 73.22
N ALA A 7 -17.13 -16.28 72.12
CA ALA A 7 -17.18 -17.12 70.90
C ALA A 7 -18.37 -16.85 69.97
N GLY A 8 -18.05 -16.40 68.75
CA GLY A 8 -18.98 -16.20 67.65
C GLY A 8 -18.22 -15.94 66.36
N ILE A 9 -17.59 -17.00 65.83
CA ILE A 9 -17.01 -17.01 64.48
C ILE A 9 -18.18 -16.90 63.50
N MET A 10 -18.36 -15.73 62.89
CA MET A 10 -19.30 -15.56 61.79
C MET A 10 -18.55 -15.90 60.49
N PHE A 11 -18.74 -17.13 60.04
CA PHE A 11 -18.35 -17.61 58.72
C PHE A 11 -19.24 -16.90 57.68
N MET A 12 -18.81 -15.77 57.12
CA MET A 12 -19.40 -15.28 55.88
C MET A 12 -18.68 -15.95 54.71
N THR A 13 -19.41 -16.88 54.10
CA THR A 13 -19.10 -17.52 52.82
C THR A 13 -18.96 -16.44 51.74
N VAL A 14 -17.74 -16.21 51.27
CA VAL A 14 -17.49 -15.45 50.04
C VAL A 14 -17.89 -16.35 48.87
N PRO A 15 -18.76 -15.92 47.94
CA PRO A 15 -19.04 -16.70 46.75
C PRO A 15 -17.76 -16.82 45.92
N PHE A 16 -17.23 -18.03 45.81
CA PHE A 16 -16.24 -18.39 44.81
C PHE A 16 -16.87 -18.17 43.43
N ALA A 17 -16.44 -17.12 42.74
CA ALA A 17 -16.69 -16.98 41.31
C ALA A 17 -15.87 -18.06 40.60
N THR A 18 -16.53 -19.11 40.13
CA THR A 18 -15.97 -20.12 39.24
C THR A 18 -15.62 -19.44 37.93
N PHE A 19 -14.33 -19.24 37.68
CA PHE A 19 -13.85 -18.88 36.35
C PHE A 19 -13.99 -20.09 35.44
N ALA A 20 -14.94 -20.04 34.52
CA ALA A 20 -14.98 -20.95 33.38
C ALA A 20 -13.73 -20.67 32.52
N GLN A 21 -12.74 -21.56 32.61
CA GLN A 21 -11.58 -21.55 31.71
C GLN A 21 -12.05 -22.04 30.34
N THR A 22 -12.56 -21.11 29.53
CA THR A 22 -12.71 -21.34 28.09
C THR A 22 -11.32 -21.39 27.49
N SER A 23 -10.90 -22.57 27.04
CA SER A 23 -9.75 -22.72 26.17
C SER A 23 -10.02 -21.93 24.89
N ALA A 24 -9.45 -20.74 24.80
CA ALA A 24 -9.44 -19.97 23.56
C ALA A 24 -8.47 -20.66 22.60
N THR A 25 -9.02 -21.28 21.56
CA THR A 25 -8.28 -21.61 20.34
C THR A 25 -7.70 -20.31 19.81
N THR A 26 -6.37 -20.20 19.81
CA THR A 26 -5.64 -19.13 19.12
C THR A 26 -5.88 -19.30 17.63
N ALA A 27 -6.95 -18.70 17.12
CA ALA A 27 -7.06 -18.35 15.73
C ALA A 27 -6.02 -17.26 15.48
N VAL A 28 -5.03 -17.55 14.63
CA VAL A 28 -4.17 -16.53 14.04
C VAL A 28 -5.10 -15.62 13.24
N PRO A 29 -5.23 -14.32 13.57
CA PRO A 29 -6.00 -13.42 12.75
C PRO A 29 -5.24 -13.23 11.44
N THR A 30 -5.65 -13.94 10.40
CA THR A 30 -5.37 -13.56 9.03
C THR A 30 -6.01 -12.18 8.84
N ILE A 31 -5.18 -11.17 8.63
CA ILE A 31 -5.67 -9.83 8.31
C ILE A 31 -6.21 -9.95 6.89
N ASP A 32 -7.53 -9.97 6.80
CA ASP A 32 -8.28 -9.94 5.55
C ASP A 32 -7.87 -8.65 4.82
N THR A 33 -7.45 -8.75 3.57
CA THR A 33 -7.05 -7.62 2.70
C THR A 33 -8.27 -6.81 2.27
N THR A 34 -9.12 -6.45 3.23
CA THR A 34 -10.22 -5.52 3.02
C THR A 34 -9.63 -4.15 2.76
N VAL A 35 -10.05 -3.53 1.65
CA VAL A 35 -9.77 -2.13 1.28
C VAL A 35 -9.69 -1.27 2.53
N VAL A 36 -8.47 -0.86 2.91
CA VAL A 36 -8.27 0.03 4.05
C VAL A 36 -8.89 1.37 3.65
N LYS A 37 -9.99 1.71 4.30
CA LYS A 37 -10.70 2.96 4.05
C LYS A 37 -9.92 4.09 4.69
N SER A 38 -9.79 5.21 4.00
CA SER A 38 -9.33 6.44 4.64
C SER A 38 -10.22 6.79 5.83
N GLY A 39 -9.59 7.28 6.89
CA GLY A 39 -10.27 7.90 8.02
C GLY A 39 -10.63 9.36 7.69
N LEU A 40 -10.33 10.26 8.63
CA LEU A 40 -10.36 11.69 8.35
C LEU A 40 -9.11 12.08 7.55
N LEU A 41 -9.24 13.01 6.62
CA LEU A 41 -8.12 13.39 5.77
C LEU A 41 -7.28 14.50 6.41
N PRO A 42 -5.97 14.58 6.09
CA PRO A 42 -5.17 15.73 6.46
C PRO A 42 -5.81 17.02 5.91
N GLY A 43 -6.08 17.96 6.82
CA GLY A 43 -6.78 19.21 6.50
C GLY A 43 -8.26 19.24 6.91
N ASP A 44 -8.86 18.09 7.24
CA ASP A 44 -10.20 18.04 7.82
C ASP A 44 -10.19 18.59 9.27
N LEU A 45 -11.26 19.30 9.64
CA LEU A 45 -11.36 19.97 10.95
C LEU A 45 -11.20 19.01 12.13
N LEU A 46 -11.60 17.75 11.97
CA LEU A 46 -11.58 16.75 13.03
C LEU A 46 -10.41 15.76 12.90
N TYR A 47 -9.49 15.93 11.94
CA TYR A 47 -8.35 15.02 11.73
C TYR A 47 -7.51 14.83 13.00
N PHE A 48 -7.38 15.88 13.82
CA PHE A 48 -6.66 15.79 15.09
C PHE A 48 -7.32 14.82 16.09
N LEU A 49 -8.65 14.63 16.04
CA LEU A 49 -9.36 13.65 16.89
C LEU A 49 -9.07 12.22 16.46
N ASP A 50 -8.98 11.97 15.15
CA ASP A 50 -8.60 10.68 14.60
C ASP A 50 -7.19 10.29 15.09
N ARG A 51 -6.23 11.19 14.90
CA ARG A 51 -4.86 11.04 15.40
C ARG A 51 -4.77 10.84 16.91
N TRP A 52 -5.64 11.52 17.67
CA TRP A 52 -5.71 11.33 19.12
C TRP A 52 -6.26 9.96 19.50
N ALA A 53 -7.31 9.48 18.81
CA ALA A 53 -7.87 8.15 19.02
C ALA A 53 -6.85 7.06 18.66
N GLU A 54 -6.10 7.23 17.58
CA GLU A 54 -4.97 6.34 17.23
C GLU A 54 -3.94 6.29 18.35
N ALA A 55 -3.52 7.46 18.86
CA ALA A 55 -2.53 7.54 19.93
C ALA A 55 -3.02 6.84 21.22
N LEU A 56 -4.29 6.98 21.57
CA LEU A 56 -4.89 6.24 22.68
C LEU A 56 -4.90 4.74 22.45
N ASN A 57 -5.28 4.29 21.25
CA ASN A 57 -5.31 2.87 20.92
C ASN A 57 -3.90 2.25 20.96
N MET A 58 -2.89 3.00 20.51
CA MET A 58 -1.48 2.63 20.65
C MET A 58 -1.04 2.54 22.11
N ALA A 59 -1.52 3.43 22.98
CA ALA A 59 -1.17 3.44 24.39
C ALA A 59 -1.73 2.23 25.15
N ILE A 60 -2.92 1.74 24.78
CA ILE A 60 -3.54 0.55 25.38
C ILE A 60 -3.10 -0.77 24.73
N THR A 61 -2.42 -0.71 23.57
CA THR A 61 -1.87 -1.90 22.90
C THR A 61 -0.51 -2.27 23.51
N ILE A 62 -0.55 -3.20 24.47
CA ILE A 62 0.62 -3.58 25.29
C ILE A 62 1.50 -4.63 24.59
N ASN A 63 0.93 -5.54 23.81
CA ASN A 63 1.68 -6.61 23.13
C ASN A 63 2.48 -6.05 21.93
N SER A 64 3.78 -6.31 21.90
CA SER A 64 4.71 -5.78 20.89
C SER A 64 4.32 -6.15 19.45
N GLU A 65 4.02 -7.42 19.17
CA GLU A 65 3.62 -7.84 17.81
C GLU A 65 2.33 -7.14 17.36
N LYS A 66 1.31 -7.11 18.23
CA LYS A 66 0.07 -6.38 17.95
C LYS A 66 0.33 -4.91 17.74
N LYS A 67 1.29 -4.33 18.47
CA LYS A 67 1.67 -2.93 18.35
C LYS A 67 2.37 -2.63 17.02
N ALA A 68 3.26 -3.51 16.56
CA ALA A 68 3.90 -3.41 15.25
C ALA A 68 2.85 -3.50 14.13
N ARG A 69 1.94 -4.48 14.20
CA ARG A 69 0.81 -4.58 13.26
C ARG A 69 -0.07 -3.34 13.27
N LYS A 70 -0.35 -2.77 14.45
CA LYS A 70 -1.17 -1.56 14.59
C LYS A 70 -0.48 -0.33 13.99
N HIS A 71 0.83 -0.22 14.12
CA HIS A 71 1.61 0.80 13.43
C HIS A 71 1.42 0.70 11.92
N LEU A 72 1.54 -0.52 11.36
CA LEU A 72 1.38 -0.71 9.93
C LEU A 72 -0.07 -0.49 9.45
N GLU A 73 -1.07 -0.88 10.24
CA GLU A 73 -2.48 -0.56 9.96
C GLU A 73 -2.68 0.96 9.81
N TYR A 74 -2.13 1.74 10.74
CA TYR A 74 -2.18 3.20 10.65
C TYR A 74 -1.32 3.77 9.52
N ALA A 75 -0.29 3.06 9.06
CA ALA A 75 0.47 3.42 7.88
C ALA A 75 -0.39 3.21 6.61
N LEU A 76 -1.10 2.10 6.51
CA LEU A 76 -2.02 1.80 5.42
C LEU A 76 -3.20 2.80 5.36
N GLU A 77 -3.67 3.29 6.51
CA GLU A 77 -4.63 4.40 6.51
C GLU A 77 -4.05 5.66 5.86
N ARG A 78 -2.78 6.00 6.11
CA ARG A 78 -2.13 7.15 5.46
C ARG A 78 -1.98 6.94 3.95
N VAL A 79 -1.75 5.72 3.49
CA VAL A 79 -1.75 5.37 2.05
C VAL A 79 -3.11 5.69 1.42
N ALA A 80 -4.20 5.31 2.10
CA ALA A 80 -5.55 5.61 1.65
C ALA A 80 -5.83 7.13 1.67
N GLU A 81 -5.28 7.87 2.63
CA GLU A 81 -5.36 9.34 2.65
C GLU A 81 -4.64 9.96 1.45
N VAL A 82 -3.44 9.48 1.07
CA VAL A 82 -2.72 9.95 -0.12
C VAL A 82 -3.58 9.79 -1.37
N ASP A 83 -4.13 8.60 -1.59
CA ASP A 83 -5.00 8.31 -2.74
C ASP A 83 -6.25 9.23 -2.76
N GLU A 84 -6.87 9.46 -1.60
CA GLU A 84 -8.04 10.35 -1.53
C GLU A 84 -7.73 11.84 -1.67
N VAL A 85 -6.60 12.30 -1.13
CA VAL A 85 -6.15 13.69 -1.33
C VAL A 85 -5.92 13.95 -2.81
N LEU A 86 -5.22 13.04 -3.51
CA LEU A 86 -4.90 13.16 -4.94
C LEU A 86 -6.13 13.05 -5.87
N LYS A 87 -7.25 12.49 -5.38
CA LYS A 87 -8.54 12.48 -6.10
C LYS A 87 -9.28 13.82 -6.06
N LYS A 88 -8.95 14.71 -5.12
CA LYS A 88 -9.68 15.98 -4.95
C LYS A 88 -9.16 17.04 -5.93
N PRO A 89 -10.04 17.83 -6.59
CA PRO A 89 -9.62 18.93 -7.47
C PRO A 89 -8.84 20.04 -6.75
N THR A 90 -8.96 20.10 -5.43
CA THR A 90 -8.26 21.04 -4.56
C THR A 90 -7.15 20.33 -3.76
N ALA A 91 -6.61 19.23 -4.29
CA ALA A 91 -5.49 18.53 -3.68
C ALA A 91 -4.40 19.54 -3.33
N LYS A 92 -3.88 19.45 -2.11
CA LYS A 92 -2.69 20.18 -1.71
C LYS A 92 -1.60 19.16 -1.52
N LEU A 93 -0.51 19.32 -2.24
CA LEU A 93 0.62 18.40 -2.13
C LEU A 93 1.19 18.35 -0.70
N GLU A 94 1.07 19.45 0.07
CA GLU A 94 1.38 19.47 1.50
C GLU A 94 0.63 18.38 2.31
N HIS A 95 -0.62 18.06 1.93
CA HIS A 95 -1.39 17.00 2.58
C HIS A 95 -0.88 15.61 2.19
N VAL A 96 -0.37 15.46 0.96
CA VAL A 96 0.28 14.23 0.50
C VAL A 96 1.61 14.02 1.22
N GLU A 97 2.47 15.05 1.24
CA GLU A 97 3.75 15.05 1.96
C GLU A 97 3.54 14.72 3.44
N LYS A 98 2.54 15.33 4.07
CA LYS A 98 2.18 15.03 5.46
C LYS A 98 1.71 13.59 5.65
N ALA A 99 0.85 13.07 4.77
CA ALA A 99 0.39 11.68 4.87
C ALA A 99 1.56 10.70 4.68
N LYS A 100 2.44 10.96 3.70
CA LYS A 100 3.66 10.19 3.43
C LYS A 100 4.64 10.19 4.61
N SER A 101 4.95 11.36 5.17
CA SER A 101 5.81 11.45 6.36
C SER A 101 5.22 10.71 7.57
N ASN A 102 3.90 10.76 7.76
CA ASN A 102 3.24 9.97 8.81
C ASN A 102 3.25 8.46 8.50
N PHE A 103 3.22 8.07 7.23
CA PHE A 103 3.34 6.68 6.79
C PHE A 103 4.74 6.14 7.12
N GLU A 104 5.80 6.85 6.71
CA GLU A 104 7.20 6.54 7.03
C GLU A 104 7.42 6.41 8.55
N GLU A 105 6.93 7.38 9.34
CA GLU A 105 7.04 7.34 10.81
C GLU A 105 6.41 6.07 11.40
N ARG A 106 5.29 5.62 10.83
CA ARG A 106 4.59 4.42 11.31
C ARG A 106 5.34 3.16 10.93
N VAL A 107 5.90 3.08 9.72
CA VAL A 107 6.72 1.96 9.27
C VAL A 107 8.00 1.86 10.12
N ALA A 108 8.72 2.97 10.31
CA ALA A 108 9.91 3.02 11.15
C ALA A 108 9.63 2.54 12.59
N LYS A 109 8.47 2.90 13.16
CA LYS A 109 8.06 2.40 14.48
C LYS A 109 7.73 0.91 14.49
N ALA A 110 7.12 0.38 13.43
CA ALA A 110 6.89 -1.06 13.29
C ALA A 110 8.23 -1.83 13.20
N ALA A 111 9.17 -1.34 12.38
CA ALA A 111 10.52 -1.90 12.26
C ALA A 111 11.28 -1.85 13.59
N SER A 112 11.23 -0.72 14.30
CA SER A 112 11.86 -0.59 15.63
C SER A 112 11.33 -1.61 16.64
N ILE A 113 10.02 -1.91 16.63
CA ILE A 113 9.43 -2.91 17.54
C ILE A 113 9.92 -4.32 17.17
N VAL A 114 9.96 -4.65 15.88
CA VAL A 114 10.50 -5.94 15.42
C VAL A 114 11.97 -6.09 15.85
N ASN A 115 12.77 -5.03 15.73
CA ASN A 115 14.16 -5.02 16.17
C ASN A 115 14.29 -5.25 17.67
N GLU A 116 13.48 -4.56 18.49
CA GLU A 116 13.48 -4.73 19.93
C GLU A 116 13.12 -6.17 20.34
N GLU A 117 12.13 -6.79 19.70
CA GLU A 117 11.74 -8.18 20.00
C GLU A 117 12.79 -9.19 19.50
N LYS A 118 13.38 -8.98 18.32
CA LYS A 118 14.52 -9.78 17.81
C LYS A 118 15.69 -9.76 18.80
N ASN A 119 16.03 -8.57 19.31
CA ASN A 119 17.11 -8.40 20.30
C ASN A 119 16.80 -9.02 21.67
N LYS A 120 15.52 -9.24 22.01
CA LYS A 120 15.09 -10.02 23.18
C LYS A 120 15.13 -11.54 22.93
N GLY A 121 15.48 -11.97 21.73
CA GLY A 121 15.53 -13.37 21.32
C GLY A 121 14.18 -13.94 20.90
N ALA A 122 13.18 -13.10 20.63
CA ALA A 122 11.93 -13.56 20.04
C ALA A 122 12.14 -13.96 18.58
N ASP A 123 11.42 -15.00 18.14
CA ASP A 123 11.33 -15.33 16.73
C ASP A 123 10.34 -14.37 16.05
N VAL A 124 10.90 -13.41 15.31
CA VAL A 124 10.13 -12.37 14.62
C VAL A 124 10.00 -12.63 13.12
N ALA A 125 10.47 -13.78 12.60
CA ALA A 125 10.60 -13.98 11.16
C ALA A 125 9.25 -13.86 10.43
N ILE A 126 8.20 -14.48 10.98
CA ILE A 126 6.85 -14.40 10.43
C ILE A 126 6.27 -12.99 10.52
N LEU A 127 6.51 -12.29 11.64
CA LEU A 127 6.05 -10.91 11.79
C LEU A 127 6.75 -9.98 10.79
N ALA A 128 8.07 -10.09 10.66
CA ALA A 128 8.86 -9.31 9.72
C ALA A 128 8.36 -9.52 8.28
N ARG A 129 8.07 -10.77 7.91
CA ARG A 129 7.47 -11.08 6.60
C ARG A 129 6.13 -10.42 6.38
N GLU A 130 5.23 -10.55 7.35
CA GLU A 130 3.90 -9.98 7.27
C GLU A 130 3.96 -8.45 7.09
N LEU A 131 4.88 -7.79 7.79
CA LEU A 131 5.03 -6.33 7.71
C LEU A 131 5.67 -5.91 6.37
N ASP A 132 6.65 -6.67 5.88
CA ASP A 132 7.33 -6.42 4.61
C ASP A 132 6.39 -6.61 3.40
N ASP A 133 5.57 -7.67 3.38
CA ASP A 133 4.58 -7.91 2.32
C ASP A 133 3.57 -6.74 2.23
N LYS A 134 3.10 -6.27 3.38
CA LYS A 134 2.20 -5.11 3.46
C LYS A 134 2.89 -3.79 3.12
N LEU A 135 4.20 -3.69 3.37
CA LEU A 135 4.99 -2.53 2.99
C LEU A 135 5.09 -2.41 1.47
N ASP A 136 5.35 -3.53 0.79
CA ASP A 136 5.38 -3.61 -0.67
C ASP A 136 4.03 -3.19 -1.26
N ASP A 137 2.92 -3.72 -0.73
CA ASP A 137 1.56 -3.35 -1.15
C ASP A 137 1.28 -1.85 -0.97
N ALA A 138 1.74 -1.29 0.16
CA ALA A 138 1.62 0.13 0.47
C ALA A 138 2.40 1.01 -0.52
N LYS A 139 3.68 0.69 -0.76
CA LYS A 139 4.55 1.37 -1.73
C LYS A 139 3.92 1.37 -3.11
N GLU A 140 3.43 0.22 -3.56
CA GLU A 140 2.80 0.12 -4.88
C GLU A 140 1.50 0.92 -4.98
N THR A 141 0.72 0.98 -3.91
CA THR A 141 -0.50 1.79 -3.87
C THR A 141 -0.19 3.29 -3.94
N ILE A 142 0.79 3.78 -3.17
CA ILE A 142 1.25 5.18 -3.25
C ILE A 142 1.78 5.49 -4.66
N ARG A 143 2.63 4.61 -5.20
CA ARG A 143 3.19 4.76 -6.55
C ARG A 143 2.08 4.88 -7.60
N LYS A 144 1.06 4.00 -7.55
CA LYS A 144 -0.09 4.06 -8.47
C LYS A 144 -0.85 5.37 -8.34
N ALA A 145 -1.10 5.84 -7.13
CA ALA A 145 -1.78 7.11 -6.88
C ALA A 145 -0.98 8.30 -7.44
N LEU A 146 0.33 8.36 -7.19
CA LEU A 146 1.23 9.39 -7.71
C LEU A 146 1.32 9.36 -9.24
N LYS A 147 1.48 8.19 -9.87
CA LYS A 147 1.49 8.07 -11.35
C LYS A 147 0.19 8.56 -11.97
N LYS A 148 -0.94 8.18 -11.38
CA LYS A 148 -2.25 8.62 -11.84
C LYS A 148 -2.38 10.15 -11.75
N HIS A 149 -1.88 10.73 -10.67
CA HIS A 149 -1.84 12.17 -10.49
C HIS A 149 -0.93 12.86 -11.51
N GLU A 150 0.31 12.38 -11.68
CA GLU A 150 1.27 12.91 -12.66
C GLU A 150 0.67 12.91 -14.08
N TYR A 151 0.01 11.82 -14.48
CA TYR A 151 -0.69 11.73 -15.76
C TYR A 151 -1.79 12.79 -15.88
N ALA A 152 -2.67 12.91 -14.87
CA ALA A 152 -3.74 13.90 -14.86
C ALA A 152 -3.21 15.34 -14.93
N SER A 153 -2.17 15.66 -14.17
CA SER A 153 -1.50 16.96 -14.21
C SER A 153 -0.89 17.24 -15.58
N SER A 154 -0.31 16.23 -16.25
CA SER A 154 0.25 16.38 -17.60
C SER A 154 -0.81 16.63 -18.68
N VAL A 155 -1.99 16.00 -18.56
CA VAL A 155 -3.13 16.25 -19.44
C VAL A 155 -3.63 17.68 -19.25
N ALA A 156 -3.88 18.08 -18.00
CA ALA A 156 -4.37 19.43 -17.69
C ALA A 156 -3.36 20.54 -18.04
N GLU A 157 -2.05 20.30 -17.87
CA GLU A 157 -1.00 21.20 -18.35
C GLU A 157 -1.11 21.43 -19.86
N SER A 158 -1.31 20.36 -20.63
CA SER A 158 -1.44 20.42 -22.10
C SER A 158 -2.69 21.20 -22.51
N GLU A 159 -3.84 20.96 -21.87
CA GLU A 159 -5.08 21.68 -22.14
C GLU A 159 -4.97 23.18 -21.81
N ILE A 160 -4.31 23.55 -20.71
CA ILE A 160 -4.10 24.96 -20.35
C ILE A 160 -3.19 25.64 -21.38
N ARG A 161 -2.14 24.96 -21.85
CA ARG A 161 -1.24 25.48 -22.90
C ARG A 161 -1.99 25.69 -24.22
N GLU A 162 -2.85 24.76 -24.62
CA GLU A 162 -3.67 24.88 -25.82
C GLU A 162 -4.64 26.06 -25.71
N LYS A 163 -5.37 26.18 -24.58
CA LYS A 163 -6.26 27.32 -24.33
C LYS A 163 -5.49 28.63 -24.41
N LEU A 164 -4.36 28.76 -23.71
CA LEU A 164 -3.51 29.95 -23.75
C LEU A 164 -3.02 30.31 -25.16
N ALA A 165 -2.76 29.32 -26.03
CA ALA A 165 -2.35 29.56 -27.42
C ALA A 165 -3.46 30.16 -28.30
N THR A 166 -4.73 29.93 -27.94
CA THR A 166 -5.90 30.48 -28.66
C THR A 166 -6.39 31.82 -28.10
N LEU A 167 -5.92 32.19 -26.90
CA LEU A 167 -6.36 33.37 -26.16
C LEU A 167 -5.45 34.58 -26.43
N SER A 168 -6.04 35.77 -26.50
CA SER A 168 -5.28 37.02 -26.48
C SER A 168 -4.75 37.30 -25.08
N VAL A 169 -3.59 37.96 -24.99
CA VAL A 169 -2.99 38.40 -23.70
C VAL A 169 -3.90 39.37 -22.94
N GLU A 170 -4.76 40.09 -23.65
CA GLU A 170 -5.74 41.03 -23.08
C GLU A 170 -6.99 40.33 -22.53
N ASP A 171 -7.14 39.01 -22.78
CA ASP A 171 -8.30 38.27 -22.29
C ASP A 171 -8.27 38.16 -20.77
N SER A 172 -9.43 38.41 -20.16
CA SER A 172 -9.64 38.29 -18.71
C SER A 172 -9.22 36.93 -18.12
N GLN A 173 -9.27 35.86 -18.92
CA GLN A 173 -8.89 34.50 -18.52
C GLN A 173 -7.39 34.23 -18.63
N PHE A 174 -6.65 35.02 -19.43
CA PHE A 174 -5.23 34.77 -19.73
C PHE A 174 -4.38 34.73 -18.45
N LYS A 175 -4.55 35.70 -17.57
CA LYS A 175 -3.82 35.77 -16.29
C LYS A 175 -4.11 34.57 -15.39
N GLY A 176 -5.38 34.18 -15.26
CA GLY A 176 -5.79 33.04 -14.43
C GLY A 176 -5.24 31.73 -14.96
N LEU A 177 -5.29 31.52 -16.27
CA LEU A 177 -4.72 30.33 -16.92
C LEU A 177 -3.19 30.29 -16.84
N THR A 178 -2.50 31.44 -16.91
CA THR A 178 -1.05 31.50 -16.70
C THR A 178 -0.67 31.07 -15.29
N GLN A 179 -1.41 31.53 -14.27
CA GLN A 179 -1.19 31.12 -12.88
C GLN A 179 -1.52 29.64 -12.65
N ALA A 180 -2.57 29.13 -13.28
CA ALA A 180 -2.91 27.72 -13.24
C ALA A 180 -1.82 26.86 -13.90
N LEU A 181 -1.25 27.32 -15.02
CA LEU A 181 -0.15 26.65 -15.70
C LEU A 181 1.10 26.55 -14.80
N GLU A 182 1.49 27.65 -14.16
CA GLU A 182 2.62 27.65 -13.23
C GLU A 182 2.39 26.68 -12.06
N SER A 183 1.17 26.70 -11.49
CA SER A 183 0.80 25.83 -10.37
C SER A 183 0.86 24.36 -10.77
N ILE A 184 0.30 23.99 -11.92
CA ILE A 184 0.23 22.60 -12.36
C ILE A 184 1.60 22.06 -12.84
N THR A 185 2.42 22.90 -13.46
CA THR A 185 3.80 22.53 -13.81
C THR A 185 4.62 22.26 -12.56
N LYS A 186 4.48 23.10 -11.52
CA LYS A 186 5.13 22.86 -10.23
C LYS A 186 4.62 21.57 -9.59
N GLU A 187 3.31 21.39 -9.50
CA GLU A 187 2.68 20.21 -8.90
C GLU A 187 3.10 18.90 -9.58
N LYS A 188 3.20 18.89 -10.92
CA LYS A 188 3.74 17.76 -11.69
C LYS A 188 5.19 17.47 -11.36
N SER A 189 6.03 18.51 -11.29
CA SER A 189 7.44 18.38 -10.91
C SER A 189 7.60 17.80 -9.51
N ASP A 190 6.82 18.31 -8.55
CA ASP A 190 6.88 17.86 -7.18
C ASP A 190 6.34 16.42 -7.05
N THR A 191 5.26 16.06 -7.76
CA THR A 191 4.73 14.68 -7.81
C THR A 191 5.76 13.69 -8.35
N LYS A 192 6.48 14.07 -9.40
CA LYS A 192 7.56 13.24 -9.96
C LYS A 192 8.68 13.03 -8.96
N LYS A 193 9.07 14.09 -8.25
CA LYS A 193 10.07 13.99 -7.19
C LYS A 193 9.63 13.02 -6.09
N GLU A 194 8.38 13.10 -5.64
CA GLU A 194 7.84 12.15 -4.65
C GLU A 194 7.84 10.70 -5.15
N LEU A 195 7.63 10.49 -6.45
CA LEU A 195 7.69 9.16 -7.06
C LEU A 195 9.12 8.60 -7.08
N ASP A 196 10.10 9.46 -7.35
CA ASP A 196 11.53 9.09 -7.34
C ASP A 196 12.03 8.83 -5.91
N ASP A 197 11.57 9.62 -4.92
CA ASP A 197 11.98 9.52 -3.51
C ASP A 197 11.29 8.34 -2.77
N LEU A 198 10.11 7.88 -3.23
CA LEU A 198 9.30 6.87 -2.55
C LEU A 198 10.03 5.55 -2.24
N ASP A 199 10.89 5.08 -3.15
CA ASP A 199 11.64 3.85 -2.90
C ASP A 199 12.78 4.09 -1.92
N ALA A 200 13.55 5.16 -2.13
CA ALA A 200 14.73 5.48 -1.32
C ALA A 200 14.38 5.73 0.16
N ASP A 201 13.23 6.33 0.44
CA ASP A 201 12.82 6.66 1.81
C ASP A 201 12.45 5.43 2.66
N MET A 202 12.34 4.24 2.05
CA MET A 202 11.85 3.01 2.71
C MET A 202 12.77 1.81 2.57
N ASP A 203 13.89 1.97 1.87
CA ASP A 203 14.84 0.88 1.63
C ASP A 203 15.45 0.37 2.95
N ASP A 204 15.70 1.26 3.91
CA ASP A 204 16.27 0.92 5.22
C ASP A 204 15.33 0.00 6.03
N GLU A 205 14.04 0.32 6.11
CA GLU A 205 13.06 -0.52 6.81
C GLU A 205 12.80 -1.84 6.09
N GLN A 206 12.80 -1.83 4.76
CA GLN A 206 12.63 -3.02 3.93
C GLN A 206 13.82 -3.97 4.09
N GLU A 207 15.06 -3.48 3.97
CA GLU A 207 16.28 -4.26 4.22
C GLU A 207 16.27 -4.83 5.64
N PHE A 208 15.82 -4.04 6.62
CA PHE A 208 15.69 -4.50 7.99
C PHE A 208 14.67 -5.65 8.12
N PHE A 209 13.48 -5.56 7.51
CA PHE A 209 12.51 -6.65 7.58
C PHE A 209 13.04 -7.92 6.90
N GLU A 210 13.71 -7.80 5.76
CA GLU A 210 14.38 -8.91 5.10
C GLU A 210 15.43 -9.58 6.00
N GLU A 211 16.24 -8.79 6.69
CA GLU A 211 17.22 -9.29 7.65
C GLU A 211 16.55 -9.94 8.89
N ALA A 212 15.42 -9.41 9.33
CA ALA A 212 14.65 -9.94 10.46
C ALA A 212 13.92 -11.25 10.11
N MET A 213 13.49 -11.42 8.87
CA MET A 213 12.93 -12.67 8.33
C MET A 213 13.96 -13.80 8.22
N GLY A 214 15.22 -13.45 7.99
CA GLY A 214 16.28 -14.40 7.72
C GLY A 214 16.34 -14.86 6.25
N LYS A 215 17.52 -15.32 5.84
CA LYS A 215 17.87 -15.57 4.44
C LYS A 215 16.95 -16.55 3.70
N GLU A 216 16.50 -17.60 4.39
CA GLU A 216 15.65 -18.62 3.78
C GLU A 216 14.26 -18.06 3.44
N LEU A 217 13.65 -17.35 4.40
CA LEU A 217 12.31 -16.80 4.23
C LEU A 217 12.30 -15.61 3.25
N SER A 218 13.36 -14.78 3.26
CA SER A 218 13.59 -13.72 2.26
C SER A 218 13.77 -14.33 0.85
N ALA A 219 14.59 -15.38 0.69
CA ALA A 219 14.74 -16.06 -0.60
C ALA A 219 13.42 -16.66 -1.09
N GLN A 220 12.63 -17.27 -0.19
CA GLN A 220 11.31 -17.80 -0.52
C GLN A 220 10.35 -16.69 -0.98
N LYS A 221 10.35 -15.53 -0.29
CA LYS A 221 9.57 -14.36 -0.70
C LYS A 221 9.94 -13.90 -2.10
N HIS A 222 11.23 -13.71 -2.40
CA HIS A 222 11.65 -13.27 -3.73
C HIS A 222 11.31 -14.27 -4.84
N MET A 223 11.40 -15.59 -4.56
CA MET A 223 10.96 -16.62 -5.51
C MET A 223 9.47 -16.52 -5.80
N GLU A 224 8.64 -16.35 -4.76
CA GLU A 224 7.19 -16.17 -4.89
C GLU A 224 6.84 -14.90 -5.68
N GLN A 225 7.51 -13.78 -5.39
CA GLN A 225 7.34 -12.53 -6.13
C GLN A 225 7.71 -12.72 -7.61
N ASN A 226 8.82 -13.39 -7.90
CA ASN A 226 9.23 -13.65 -9.28
C ASN A 226 8.25 -14.59 -10.01
N GLU A 227 7.77 -15.63 -9.35
CA GLU A 227 6.75 -16.53 -9.91
C GLU A 227 5.45 -15.79 -10.22
N ASN A 228 4.99 -14.95 -9.29
CA ASN A 228 3.79 -14.13 -9.50
C ASN A 228 3.98 -13.15 -10.67
N ARG A 229 5.15 -12.54 -10.83
CA ARG A 229 5.47 -11.69 -12.00
C ARG A 229 5.44 -12.46 -13.32
N ILE A 230 5.98 -13.68 -13.34
CA ILE A 230 5.94 -14.55 -14.53
C ILE A 230 4.49 -14.89 -14.88
N ARG A 231 3.67 -15.25 -13.88
CA ARG A 231 2.24 -15.54 -14.07
C ARG A 231 1.46 -14.33 -14.57
N GLU A 232 1.67 -13.15 -13.99
CA GLU A 232 0.99 -11.93 -14.41
C GLU A 232 1.34 -11.54 -15.85
N ASN A 233 2.62 -11.65 -16.23
CA ASN A 233 3.04 -11.40 -17.61
C ASN A 233 2.43 -12.43 -18.57
N ALA A 234 2.40 -13.71 -18.22
CA ALA A 234 1.77 -14.74 -19.05
C ALA A 234 0.26 -14.50 -19.23
N ILE A 235 -0.44 -14.04 -18.18
CA ILE A 235 -1.85 -13.65 -18.27
C ILE A 235 -2.02 -12.45 -19.22
N ARG A 236 -1.18 -11.42 -19.08
CA ARG A 236 -1.20 -10.25 -19.97
C ARG A 236 -0.95 -10.62 -21.43
N ASP A 237 -0.02 -11.52 -21.69
CA ASP A 237 0.30 -11.99 -23.05
C ASP A 237 -0.85 -12.81 -23.66
N MET A 238 -1.57 -13.60 -22.85
CA MET A 238 -2.78 -14.29 -23.29
C MET A 238 -3.95 -13.31 -23.52
N GLU A 239 -4.14 -12.31 -22.66
CA GLU A 239 -5.22 -11.31 -22.78
C GLU A 239 -5.01 -10.36 -23.96
N MET A 240 -3.75 -10.04 -24.31
CA MET A 240 -3.43 -9.33 -25.56
C MET A 240 -3.68 -10.15 -26.82
N SER A 241 -3.60 -11.48 -26.75
CA SER A 241 -3.87 -12.35 -27.91
C SER A 241 -5.35 -12.53 -28.24
N GLU A 242 -6.26 -12.16 -27.33
CA GLU A 242 -7.71 -12.29 -27.49
C GLU A 242 -8.38 -11.00 -28.04
N ILE A 243 -7.64 -9.88 -28.15
CA ILE A 243 -8.18 -8.59 -28.62
C ILE A 243 -8.08 -8.41 -30.16
N ASP A 244 -7.34 -9.26 -30.88
CA ASP A 244 -7.12 -9.13 -32.34
C ASP A 244 -7.96 -10.10 -33.22
N ILE A 245 -9.13 -10.58 -32.76
CA ILE A 245 -10.00 -11.48 -33.56
C ILE A 245 -11.39 -10.92 -33.91
N ASP A 246 -11.76 -9.70 -33.47
CA ASP A 246 -13.11 -9.16 -33.74
C ASP A 246 -13.14 -7.89 -34.63
N GLY A 247 -12.03 -7.58 -35.31
CA GLY A 247 -11.92 -6.34 -36.11
C GLY A 247 -11.09 -6.39 -37.39
N MET A 248 -10.61 -7.56 -37.84
CA MET A 248 -10.05 -7.69 -39.19
C MET A 248 -11.14 -8.15 -40.15
N ASP A 249 -11.74 -7.16 -40.84
CA ASP A 249 -12.31 -7.38 -42.17
C ASP A 249 -11.18 -7.90 -43.06
N ILE A 250 -11.07 -9.23 -43.18
CA ILE A 250 -10.18 -9.89 -44.12
C ILE A 250 -10.81 -9.69 -45.50
N ASP A 251 -10.32 -8.67 -46.21
CA ASP A 251 -10.53 -8.54 -47.64
C ASP A 251 -9.92 -9.77 -48.33
N GLY A 252 -10.74 -10.45 -49.13
CA GLY A 252 -10.50 -11.81 -49.64
C GLY A 252 -9.38 -11.98 -50.67
N ASP A 253 -8.43 -11.05 -50.76
CA ASP A 253 -7.31 -11.11 -51.70
C ASP A 253 -5.95 -11.47 -51.03
N ASP A 254 -5.86 -11.54 -49.70
CA ASP A 254 -4.60 -11.84 -48.97
C ASP A 254 -4.49 -13.29 -48.45
N VAL A 255 -5.41 -14.17 -48.84
CA VAL A 255 -5.43 -15.59 -48.38
C VAL A 255 -4.28 -16.41 -48.98
N ASP A 256 -3.72 -15.97 -50.11
CA ASP A 256 -2.62 -16.67 -50.78
C ASP A 256 -1.27 -16.52 -50.04
N ASP A 257 -1.06 -15.41 -49.31
CA ASP A 257 0.18 -15.16 -48.57
C ASP A 257 0.25 -15.97 -47.25
N LEU A 258 -0.90 -16.27 -46.65
CA LEU A 258 -1.00 -17.07 -45.41
C LEU A 258 -0.68 -18.56 -45.67
N GLU A 259 -1.12 -19.11 -46.80
CA GLU A 259 -0.83 -20.51 -47.14
C GLU A 259 0.65 -20.73 -47.49
N ASP A 260 1.30 -19.73 -48.09
CA ASP A 260 2.73 -19.77 -48.40
C ASP A 260 3.60 -19.59 -47.15
N MET A 261 3.13 -18.82 -46.16
CA MET A 261 3.79 -18.69 -44.84
C MET A 261 3.68 -19.97 -43.99
N ILE A 262 2.53 -20.66 -44.02
CA ILE A 262 2.35 -21.95 -43.32
C ILE A 262 3.26 -23.03 -43.94
N LYS A 263 3.31 -23.12 -45.28
CA LYS A 263 4.24 -24.04 -45.99
C LYS A 263 5.72 -23.69 -45.79
N ARG A 264 6.04 -22.45 -45.42
CA ARG A 264 7.41 -22.04 -45.05
C ARG A 264 7.75 -22.42 -43.62
N GLY A 265 6.79 -22.33 -42.70
CA GLY A 265 6.92 -22.77 -41.31
C GLY A 265 7.09 -24.28 -41.17
N GLU A 266 6.30 -25.08 -41.91
CA GLU A 266 6.42 -26.55 -41.88
C GLU A 266 7.78 -27.04 -42.40
N ARG A 267 8.32 -26.42 -43.47
CA ARG A 267 9.67 -26.74 -43.98
C ARG A 267 10.80 -26.40 -43.00
N MET A 268 10.63 -25.38 -42.17
CA MET A 268 11.64 -25.02 -41.17
C MET A 268 11.63 -25.96 -39.95
N MET A 269 10.48 -26.59 -39.64
CA MET A 269 10.42 -27.58 -38.56
C MET A 269 11.03 -28.93 -38.94
N ASP A 270 10.94 -29.34 -40.21
CA ASP A 270 11.59 -30.57 -40.69
C ASP A 270 13.13 -30.46 -40.68
N ASP A 271 13.68 -29.26 -40.92
CA ASP A 271 15.13 -29.02 -40.88
C ASP A 271 15.70 -28.95 -39.44
N LEU A 272 14.84 -28.85 -38.42
CA LEU A 272 15.23 -28.78 -36.99
C LEU A 272 15.15 -30.12 -36.25
N ASN A 273 14.76 -31.21 -36.93
CA ASN A 273 14.61 -32.53 -36.31
C ASN A 273 15.72 -33.52 -36.76
N ILE A 274 16.98 -33.14 -36.53
CA ILE A 274 18.15 -34.05 -36.46
C ILE A 274 18.64 -34.12 -35.01
#